data_AF-N1RJK5-F1
#
_entry.id   AF-N1RJK5-F1
#
_cell.length_a   1.000
_cell.length_b   1.000
_cell.length_c   1.000
_cell.angle_alpha   90.00
_cell.angle_beta   90.00
_cell.angle_gamma   90.00
#
_symmetry.space_group_name_H-M   'P 1'
#
loop_
_entity.id
_entity.type
_entity.pdbx_description
1 polymer ?
#
loop_
_entity_poly.entity_id
_entity_poly.type
_entity_poly.pdbx_seq_one_letter_code
_entity_poly.pdbx_strand_id
1 'polypeptide(L)'
;MCFSLSRSGGCDDYERAVYGVLSGDIPSVEKVALNWDDFLFANYNALLRTQLDNYILGQCPADVASNLTQSFPSFDAVQFHGEPRTVDMRLIRALEANPQIKDEANEPNKALQASLISKEIGQHLYQQGLIISSGANQNESTLYRSKPSKLEVNKERFFQSTQHYGLRIVAHIYLLINLMDKLNSKDDSLAPAFSPPEMRRSQQNLIAGYANYLRLAEFHELIPLYCSILEPPRSYEVLSYNLIHENEASRRLLQLRLIRKAGIDVLGFVKTQAWLLFNDLGPAQHGCPAKEGFSIIEPGPPTSRSGRPVRPDFFGDDERFVDQAHENLIRSLEWLVLVQETWPNVLSMGTKIYKFFLRNMHLSAARQLMKRVPFSEVLHAATEESGDEMELYEDIPEFWARQLDRRGIRDVTPQQALSDARNFRELENLVRALDSLETVASLAELTNEDQKKKREFWNAIGDEVKNTKENMQPLLKNWLLVGIEEGDQELRDLRQAYLPETVLAYVGTLHFAGTGLSRDNLLECMELASIIAERDSDLSVAFSEAGRMKELVEVFAASSKALAISTGEKRTASTGSKKLREMGWSRDLWSVKP
;
A
#
# COMPACT_ATOMS: atom_id res chain seq x y z
N MET A 1 -35.05 -57.85 21.53
CA MET A 1 -36.43 -57.45 21.93
C MET A 1 -36.76 -56.03 21.50
N CYS A 2 -36.00 -54.99 21.89
CA CYS A 2 -36.27 -53.63 21.42
C CYS A 2 -36.20 -53.51 19.88
N PHE A 3 -35.25 -54.19 19.22
CA PHE A 3 -35.13 -54.21 17.76
C PHE A 3 -36.37 -54.78 17.04
N SER A 4 -36.97 -55.85 17.58
CA SER A 4 -38.21 -56.39 17.03
C SER A 4 -39.39 -55.44 17.27
N LEU A 5 -39.43 -54.80 18.43
CA LEU A 5 -40.47 -53.82 18.78
C LEU A 5 -40.38 -52.54 17.94
N SER A 6 -39.19 -52.11 17.51
CA SER A 6 -39.05 -50.93 16.63
C SER A 6 -39.62 -51.19 15.23
N ARG A 7 -39.44 -52.40 14.69
CA ARG A 7 -39.89 -52.76 13.33
C ARG A 7 -41.35 -53.19 13.23
N SER A 8 -41.82 -53.99 14.18
CA SER A 8 -43.17 -54.60 14.13
C SER A 8 -44.01 -54.39 15.39
N GLY A 9 -43.49 -53.68 16.39
CA GLY A 9 -44.21 -53.31 17.61
C GLY A 9 -44.49 -51.80 17.71
N GLY A 10 -44.94 -51.36 18.89
CA GLY A 10 -45.28 -49.98 19.20
C GLY A 10 -46.67 -49.54 18.69
N CYS A 11 -47.29 -48.61 19.41
CA CYS A 11 -48.61 -48.06 19.11
C CYS A 11 -48.54 -46.95 18.04
N ASP A 12 -47.45 -46.18 18.02
CA ASP A 12 -47.22 -45.10 17.07
C ASP A 12 -45.75 -45.03 16.60
N ASP A 13 -45.42 -44.02 15.79
CA ASP A 13 -44.07 -43.85 15.23
C ASP A 13 -43.08 -43.32 16.27
N TYR A 14 -43.54 -42.56 17.27
CA TYR A 14 -42.68 -42.05 18.35
C TYR A 14 -42.26 -43.16 19.31
N GLU A 15 -43.18 -44.03 19.70
CA GLU A 15 -42.89 -45.20 20.53
C GLU A 15 -41.94 -46.16 19.81
N ARG A 16 -42.15 -46.39 18.50
CA ARG A 16 -41.22 -47.16 17.66
C ARG A 16 -39.84 -46.52 17.59
N ALA A 17 -39.76 -45.20 17.48
CA ALA A 17 -38.49 -44.48 17.52
C ALA A 17 -37.78 -44.65 18.85
N VAL A 18 -38.49 -44.63 20.00
CA VAL A 18 -37.88 -44.90 21.32
C VAL A 18 -37.25 -46.30 21.34
N TYR A 19 -37.97 -47.32 20.86
CA TYR A 19 -37.39 -48.67 20.75
C TYR A 19 -36.22 -48.71 19.76
N GLY A 20 -36.30 -47.96 18.66
CA GLY A 20 -35.23 -47.81 17.67
C GLY A 20 -33.96 -47.18 18.26
N VAL A 21 -34.08 -46.13 19.08
CA VAL A 21 -32.94 -45.52 19.80
C VAL A 21 -32.31 -46.54 20.75
N LEU A 22 -33.13 -47.34 21.45
CA LEU A 22 -32.64 -48.38 22.36
C LEU A 22 -32.00 -49.57 21.64
N SER A 23 -32.34 -49.82 20.37
CA SER A 23 -31.79 -50.95 19.61
C SER A 23 -30.78 -50.57 18.53
N GLY A 24 -30.61 -49.29 18.23
CA GLY A 24 -29.80 -48.81 17.11
C GLY A 24 -30.46 -48.99 15.74
N ASP A 25 -31.78 -49.07 15.64
CA ASP A 25 -32.49 -49.22 14.35
C ASP A 25 -32.76 -47.85 13.72
N ILE A 26 -31.91 -47.46 12.77
CA ILE A 26 -31.93 -46.15 12.10
C ILE A 26 -33.30 -45.82 11.47
N PRO A 27 -33.93 -46.70 10.67
CA PRO A 27 -35.16 -46.34 9.95
C PRO A 27 -36.33 -45.99 10.87
N SER A 28 -36.40 -46.62 12.05
CA SER A 28 -37.45 -46.34 13.04
C SER A 28 -37.28 -44.96 13.68
N VAL A 29 -36.04 -44.50 13.86
CA VAL A 29 -35.74 -43.19 14.47
C VAL A 29 -35.84 -42.07 13.43
N GLU A 30 -35.29 -42.28 12.23
CA GLU A 30 -35.34 -41.28 11.14
C GLU A 30 -36.78 -40.94 10.72
N LYS A 31 -37.74 -41.85 10.93
CA LYS A 31 -39.15 -41.60 10.62
C LYS A 31 -39.76 -40.42 11.39
N VAL A 32 -39.27 -40.14 12.59
CA VAL A 32 -39.72 -39.02 13.43
C VAL A 32 -38.70 -37.89 13.56
N ALA A 33 -37.54 -38.04 12.92
CA ALA A 33 -36.48 -37.04 12.91
C ALA A 33 -36.88 -35.82 12.08
N LEU A 34 -36.52 -34.62 12.54
CA LEU A 34 -36.92 -33.37 11.90
C LEU A 34 -35.74 -32.58 11.36
N ASN A 35 -34.64 -32.54 12.10
CA ASN A 35 -33.47 -31.71 11.79
C ASN A 35 -32.22 -32.57 11.56
N TRP A 36 -31.18 -31.96 10.99
CA TRP A 36 -29.87 -32.58 10.76
C TRP A 36 -29.31 -33.28 12.00
N ASP A 37 -29.46 -32.68 13.19
CA ASP A 37 -28.91 -33.21 14.43
C ASP A 37 -29.64 -34.49 14.87
N ASP A 38 -30.95 -34.60 14.65
CA ASP A 38 -31.76 -35.79 14.93
C ASP A 38 -31.30 -36.97 14.06
N PHE A 39 -31.11 -36.72 12.76
CA PHE A 39 -30.61 -37.72 11.83
C PHE A 39 -29.16 -38.13 12.16
N LEU A 40 -28.30 -37.16 12.46
CA LEU A 40 -26.91 -37.43 12.88
C LEU A 40 -26.88 -38.26 14.17
N PHE A 41 -27.71 -37.93 15.15
CA PHE A 41 -27.85 -38.67 16.41
C PHE A 41 -28.30 -40.11 16.17
N ALA A 42 -29.34 -40.33 15.35
CA ALA A 42 -29.86 -41.67 15.05
C ALA A 42 -28.77 -42.59 14.50
N ASN A 43 -28.02 -42.09 13.52
CA ASN A 43 -26.94 -42.82 12.86
C ASN A 43 -25.73 -43.04 13.80
N TYR A 44 -25.33 -42.01 14.56
CA TYR A 44 -24.23 -42.13 15.53
C TYR A 44 -24.54 -43.12 16.66
N ASN A 45 -25.76 -43.07 17.21
CA ASN A 45 -26.21 -44.00 18.25
C ASN A 45 -26.21 -45.45 17.74
N ALA A 46 -26.66 -45.67 16.51
CA ALA A 46 -26.61 -47.00 15.88
C ALA A 46 -25.17 -47.51 15.75
N LEU A 47 -24.23 -46.67 15.28
CA LEU A 47 -22.82 -47.01 15.17
C LEU A 47 -22.18 -47.37 16.51
N LEU A 48 -22.41 -46.56 17.54
CA LEU A 48 -21.87 -46.80 18.88
C LEU A 48 -22.36 -48.15 19.44
N ARG A 49 -23.64 -48.46 19.26
CA ARG A 49 -24.23 -49.73 19.70
C ARG A 49 -23.63 -50.92 18.97
N THR A 50 -23.56 -50.87 17.64
CA THR A 50 -22.94 -51.95 16.86
C THR A 50 -21.48 -52.16 17.25
N GLN A 51 -20.70 -51.10 17.49
CA GLN A 51 -19.32 -51.23 17.95
C GLN A 51 -19.23 -51.86 19.35
N LEU A 52 -20.13 -51.50 20.26
CA LEU A 52 -20.19 -52.08 21.60
C LEU A 52 -20.58 -53.57 21.55
N ASP A 53 -21.61 -53.91 20.79
CA ASP A 53 -22.05 -55.30 20.60
C ASP A 53 -20.92 -56.15 20.01
N ASN A 54 -20.24 -55.65 18.97
CA ASN A 54 -19.09 -56.32 18.37
C ASN A 54 -17.93 -56.49 19.35
N TYR A 55 -17.65 -55.49 20.18
CA TYR A 55 -16.61 -55.58 21.21
C TYR A 55 -16.96 -56.66 22.25
N ILE A 56 -18.18 -56.67 22.78
CA ILE A 56 -18.64 -57.64 23.78
C ILE A 56 -18.66 -59.06 23.21
N LEU A 57 -19.21 -59.24 22.00
CA LEU A 57 -19.22 -60.54 21.31
C LEU A 57 -17.81 -61.02 21.02
N GLY A 58 -16.88 -60.12 20.69
CA GLY A 58 -15.46 -60.43 20.50
C GLY A 58 -14.74 -60.90 21.78
N GLN A 59 -15.28 -60.62 22.97
CA GLN A 59 -14.77 -61.15 24.25
C GLN A 59 -15.37 -62.53 24.58
N CYS A 60 -16.40 -62.98 23.86
CA CYS A 60 -17.04 -64.26 24.08
C CYS A 60 -16.38 -65.39 23.27
N PRO A 61 -16.45 -66.65 23.74
CA PRO A 61 -16.14 -67.81 22.91
C PRO A 61 -16.96 -67.82 21.60
N ALA A 62 -16.37 -68.30 20.50
CA ALA A 62 -16.97 -68.20 19.17
C ALA A 62 -18.33 -68.91 19.03
N ASP A 63 -18.50 -70.04 19.72
CA ASP A 63 -19.75 -70.80 19.82
C ASP A 63 -20.84 -70.00 20.56
N VAL A 64 -20.49 -69.38 21.70
CA VAL A 64 -21.39 -68.52 22.47
C VAL A 64 -21.80 -67.28 21.67
N ALA A 65 -20.83 -66.61 21.03
CA ALA A 65 -21.09 -65.45 20.19
C ALA A 65 -22.04 -65.78 19.04
N SER A 66 -21.81 -66.89 18.34
CA SER A 66 -22.66 -67.34 17.22
C SER A 66 -24.10 -67.62 17.64
N ASN A 67 -24.30 -68.28 18.78
CA ASN A 67 -25.62 -68.55 19.35
C ASN A 67 -26.34 -67.26 19.78
N LEU A 68 -25.62 -66.30 20.37
CA LEU A 68 -26.19 -65.00 20.77
C LEU A 68 -26.63 -64.18 19.57
N THR A 69 -25.81 -64.09 18.51
CA THR A 69 -26.15 -63.35 17.29
C THR A 69 -27.37 -63.95 16.58
N GLN A 70 -27.52 -65.28 16.58
CA GLN A 70 -28.71 -65.94 16.02
C GLN A 70 -29.97 -65.73 16.87
N SER A 71 -29.82 -65.76 18.20
CA SER A 71 -30.96 -65.63 19.13
C SER A 71 -31.45 -64.18 19.27
N PHE A 72 -30.55 -63.22 19.12
CA PHE A 72 -30.82 -61.79 19.28
C PHE A 72 -30.29 -61.01 18.07
N PRO A 73 -31.00 -61.04 16.93
CA PRO A 73 -30.62 -60.24 15.78
C PRO A 73 -30.68 -58.75 16.14
N SER A 74 -29.63 -58.03 15.79
CA SER A 74 -29.51 -56.58 15.92
C SER A 74 -29.21 -55.94 14.57
N PHE A 75 -29.37 -54.62 14.50
CA PHE A 75 -28.99 -53.85 13.33
C PHE A 75 -27.47 -53.65 13.29
N ASP A 76 -26.82 -54.03 12.18
CA ASP A 76 -25.39 -53.78 11.97
C ASP A 76 -25.20 -52.45 11.23
N ALA A 77 -25.01 -51.38 12.00
CA ALA A 77 -24.78 -50.05 11.46
C ALA A 77 -23.42 -49.91 10.77
N VAL A 78 -22.42 -50.70 11.18
CA VAL A 78 -21.10 -50.70 10.54
C VAL A 78 -21.24 -51.26 9.13
N GLN A 79 -21.87 -52.42 8.97
CA GLN A 79 -22.15 -52.98 7.65
C GLN A 79 -23.04 -52.05 6.81
N PHE A 80 -24.03 -51.40 7.42
CA PHE A 80 -24.94 -50.48 6.74
C PHE A 80 -24.20 -49.27 6.14
N HIS A 81 -23.24 -48.66 6.87
CA HIS A 81 -22.44 -47.55 6.36
C HIS A 81 -21.17 -48.00 5.58
N GLY A 82 -20.75 -49.26 5.74
CA GLY A 82 -19.66 -49.90 5.00
C GLY A 82 -18.36 -50.04 5.81
N GLU A 83 -17.23 -49.67 5.21
CA GLU A 83 -15.91 -49.97 5.79
C GLU A 83 -15.60 -49.12 7.04
N PRO A 84 -15.24 -49.72 8.20
CA PRO A 84 -15.02 -49.03 9.49
C PRO A 84 -14.13 -47.78 9.42
N ARG A 85 -13.10 -47.79 8.56
CA ARG A 85 -12.15 -46.69 8.42
C ARG A 85 -12.73 -45.44 7.76
N THR A 86 -13.82 -45.59 7.00
CA THR A 86 -14.44 -44.51 6.22
C THR A 86 -15.88 -44.21 6.64
N VAL A 87 -16.35 -44.84 7.72
CA VAL A 87 -17.74 -44.72 8.20
C VAL A 87 -18.13 -43.27 8.43
N ASP A 88 -17.30 -42.49 9.13
CA ASP A 88 -17.59 -41.08 9.45
C ASP A 88 -17.85 -40.24 8.18
N MET A 89 -16.98 -40.38 7.17
CA MET A 89 -17.07 -39.66 5.91
C MET A 89 -18.29 -40.10 5.08
N ARG A 90 -18.57 -41.41 5.02
CA ARG A 90 -19.72 -41.94 4.27
C ARG A 90 -21.04 -41.54 4.93
N LEU A 91 -21.09 -41.57 6.25
CA LEU A 91 -22.25 -41.12 7.03
C LEU A 91 -22.57 -39.67 6.70
N ILE A 92 -21.59 -38.76 6.83
CA ILE A 92 -21.79 -37.34 6.53
C ILE A 92 -22.27 -37.14 5.09
N ARG A 93 -21.67 -37.80 4.10
CA ARG A 93 -22.10 -37.71 2.69
C ARG A 93 -23.52 -38.25 2.46
N ALA A 94 -23.92 -39.30 3.16
CA ALA A 94 -25.27 -39.83 3.07
C ALA A 94 -26.30 -38.85 3.64
N LEU A 95 -25.99 -38.22 4.78
CA LEU A 95 -26.83 -37.19 5.36
C LEU A 95 -26.90 -35.94 4.46
N GLU A 96 -25.78 -35.50 3.87
CA GLU A 96 -25.74 -34.37 2.92
C GLU A 96 -26.56 -34.63 1.64
N ALA A 97 -26.74 -35.91 1.26
CA ALA A 97 -27.55 -36.32 0.12
C ALA A 97 -29.04 -36.53 0.46
N ASN A 98 -29.41 -36.53 1.75
CA ASN A 98 -30.78 -36.78 2.17
C ASN A 98 -31.66 -35.55 1.84
N PRO A 99 -32.71 -35.70 1.01
CA PRO A 99 -33.52 -34.59 0.54
C PRO A 99 -34.29 -33.85 1.66
N GLN A 100 -34.53 -34.48 2.81
CA GLN A 100 -35.27 -33.84 3.92
C GLN A 100 -34.43 -32.81 4.68
N ILE A 101 -33.13 -33.06 4.79
CA ILE A 101 -32.20 -32.26 5.59
C ILE A 101 -31.11 -31.61 4.75
N LYS A 102 -31.14 -31.77 3.42
CA LYS A 102 -30.10 -31.29 2.51
C LYS A 102 -29.82 -29.80 2.68
N ASP A 103 -30.87 -28.98 2.82
CA ASP A 103 -30.70 -27.53 2.93
C ASP A 103 -30.01 -27.17 4.25
N GLU A 104 -30.45 -27.76 5.36
CA GLU A 104 -29.82 -27.60 6.68
C GLU A 104 -28.37 -28.13 6.69
N ALA A 105 -28.13 -29.30 6.08
CA ALA A 105 -26.80 -29.91 5.94
C ALA A 105 -25.81 -28.99 5.20
N ASN A 106 -26.32 -28.21 4.25
CA ASN A 106 -25.52 -27.27 3.46
C ASN A 106 -25.37 -25.90 4.14
N GLU A 107 -25.97 -25.64 5.30
CA GLU A 107 -25.71 -24.39 6.02
C GLU A 107 -24.25 -24.32 6.49
N PRO A 108 -23.60 -23.14 6.52
CA PRO A 108 -22.18 -23.03 6.85
C PRO A 108 -21.78 -23.64 8.20
N ASN A 109 -22.61 -23.46 9.24
CA ASN A 109 -22.33 -24.03 10.56
C ASN A 109 -22.36 -25.56 10.54
N LYS A 110 -23.35 -26.14 9.85
CA LYS A 110 -23.52 -27.60 9.73
C LYS A 110 -22.46 -28.20 8.83
N ALA A 111 -22.13 -27.56 7.71
CA ALA A 111 -21.04 -27.97 6.82
C ALA A 111 -19.68 -27.95 7.53
N LEU A 112 -19.43 -26.95 8.37
CA LEU A 112 -18.23 -26.88 9.20
C LEU A 112 -18.20 -28.02 10.24
N GLN A 113 -19.30 -28.25 10.96
CA GLN A 113 -19.44 -29.37 11.90
C GLN A 113 -19.23 -30.72 11.21
N ALA A 114 -19.86 -30.91 10.05
CA ALA A 114 -19.73 -32.09 9.21
C ALA A 114 -18.27 -32.35 8.82
N SER A 115 -17.52 -31.31 8.45
CA SER A 115 -16.09 -31.43 8.11
C SER A 115 -15.20 -31.86 9.27
N LEU A 116 -15.55 -31.49 10.51
CA LEU A 116 -14.85 -31.95 11.71
C LEU A 116 -15.11 -33.43 11.96
N ILE A 117 -16.37 -33.86 11.85
CA ILE A 117 -16.79 -35.25 12.05
C ILE A 117 -16.18 -36.16 10.97
N SER A 118 -16.21 -35.74 9.70
CA SER A 118 -15.65 -36.50 8.57
C SER A 118 -14.12 -36.48 8.50
N LYS A 119 -13.45 -35.71 9.38
CA LYS A 119 -11.99 -35.49 9.39
C LYS A 119 -11.48 -34.81 8.09
N GLU A 120 -12.34 -34.04 7.43
CA GLU A 120 -12.04 -33.28 6.20
C GLU A 120 -11.88 -31.76 6.46
N ILE A 121 -11.69 -31.34 7.72
CA ILE A 121 -11.59 -29.93 8.11
C ILE A 121 -10.55 -29.14 7.31
N GLY A 122 -9.39 -29.73 7.01
CA GLY A 122 -8.36 -29.07 6.20
C GLY A 122 -8.87 -28.67 4.81
N GLN A 123 -9.62 -29.56 4.16
CA GLN A 123 -10.24 -29.32 2.86
C GLN A 123 -11.33 -28.25 2.95
N HIS A 124 -12.15 -28.30 4.01
CA HIS A 124 -13.19 -27.29 4.23
C HIS A 124 -12.59 -25.89 4.43
N LEU A 125 -11.54 -25.76 5.25
CA LEU A 125 -10.84 -24.48 5.47
C LEU A 125 -10.18 -23.95 4.19
N TYR A 126 -9.63 -24.85 3.37
CA TYR A 126 -9.09 -24.49 2.05
C TYR A 126 -10.18 -23.91 1.13
N GLN A 127 -11.30 -24.60 1.00
CA GLN A 127 -12.43 -24.16 0.18
C GLN A 127 -13.03 -22.85 0.72
N GLN A 128 -13.17 -22.72 2.03
CA GLN A 128 -13.64 -21.49 2.68
C GLN A 128 -12.72 -20.30 2.38
N GLY A 129 -11.40 -20.49 2.42
CA GLY A 129 -10.42 -19.47 2.06
C GLY A 129 -10.49 -19.05 0.59
N LEU A 130 -10.79 -20.01 -0.31
CA LEU A 130 -11.06 -19.71 -1.73
C LEU A 130 -12.36 -18.93 -1.91
N ILE A 131 -13.45 -19.30 -1.23
CA ILE A 131 -14.74 -18.60 -1.32
C ILE A 131 -14.60 -17.14 -0.89
N ILE A 132 -13.95 -16.87 0.25
CA ILE A 132 -13.72 -15.49 0.73
C ILE A 132 -12.95 -14.69 -0.32
N SER A 133 -11.88 -15.27 -0.87
CA SER A 133 -11.09 -14.57 -1.88
C SER A 133 -11.82 -14.33 -3.20
N SER A 134 -12.71 -15.24 -3.60
CA SER A 134 -13.52 -15.11 -4.82
C SER A 134 -14.63 -14.07 -4.69
N GLY A 135 -15.09 -13.80 -3.47
CA GLY A 135 -16.09 -12.76 -3.17
C GLY A 135 -15.49 -11.38 -2.91
N ALA A 136 -14.16 -11.24 -2.97
CA ALA A 136 -13.47 -9.99 -2.73
C ALA A 136 -13.78 -8.96 -3.82
N ASN A 137 -14.02 -7.71 -3.41
CA ASN A 137 -14.14 -6.59 -4.34
C ASN A 137 -12.75 -6.20 -4.91
N GLN A 138 -12.71 -5.24 -5.84
CA GLN A 138 -11.45 -4.80 -6.46
C GLN A 138 -10.41 -4.32 -5.42
N ASN A 139 -10.84 -3.63 -4.36
CA ASN A 139 -9.96 -3.11 -3.32
C ASN A 139 -9.41 -4.21 -2.38
N GLU A 140 -10.19 -5.26 -2.14
CA GLU A 140 -9.80 -6.40 -1.30
C GLU A 140 -9.06 -7.48 -2.08
N SER A 141 -9.11 -7.45 -3.41
CA SER A 141 -8.47 -8.45 -4.27
C SER A 141 -6.94 -8.55 -4.06
N THR A 142 -6.30 -7.42 -3.75
CA THR A 142 -4.87 -7.34 -3.44
C THR A 142 -4.52 -8.01 -2.11
N LEU A 143 -5.40 -7.95 -1.10
CA LEU A 143 -5.22 -8.60 0.20
C LEU A 143 -5.17 -10.13 0.05
N TYR A 144 -6.04 -10.72 -0.75
CA TYR A 144 -6.17 -12.18 -0.83
C TYR A 144 -5.19 -12.86 -1.81
N ARG A 145 -4.50 -12.09 -2.68
CA ARG A 145 -3.43 -12.55 -3.59
C ARG A 145 -3.75 -13.88 -4.32
N SER A 146 -5.01 -14.14 -4.62
CA SER A 146 -5.46 -15.38 -5.25
C SER A 146 -6.29 -15.08 -6.49
N LYS A 147 -5.91 -15.67 -7.62
CA LYS A 147 -6.78 -15.70 -8.80
C LYS A 147 -7.93 -16.66 -8.49
N PRO A 148 -9.19 -16.29 -8.71
CA PRO A 148 -10.31 -17.19 -8.51
C PRO A 148 -10.12 -18.40 -9.43
N SER A 149 -9.81 -19.55 -8.83
CA SER A 149 -9.97 -20.84 -9.50
C SER A 149 -11.44 -20.97 -9.91
N LYS A 150 -11.71 -21.56 -11.07
CA LYS A 150 -13.08 -22.01 -11.44
C LYS A 150 -13.47 -23.17 -10.52
N LEU A 151 -13.72 -22.86 -9.25
CA LEU A 151 -14.08 -23.83 -8.24
C LEU A 151 -15.59 -24.03 -8.30
N GLU A 152 -16.02 -25.17 -8.85
CA GLU A 152 -17.41 -25.61 -8.78
C GLU A 152 -17.67 -26.19 -7.39
N VAL A 153 -17.94 -25.32 -6.42
CA VAL A 153 -18.28 -25.72 -5.06
C VAL A 153 -19.60 -25.07 -4.66
N ASN A 154 -20.44 -25.82 -3.95
CA ASN A 154 -21.67 -25.27 -3.37
C ASN A 154 -21.32 -24.14 -2.37
N LYS A 155 -21.58 -22.89 -2.76
CA LYS A 155 -21.25 -21.70 -1.97
C LYS A 155 -22.05 -21.60 -0.68
N GLU A 156 -23.22 -22.24 -0.60
CA GLU A 156 -24.09 -22.23 0.58
C GLU A 156 -23.40 -22.85 1.80
N ARG A 157 -22.46 -23.78 1.57
CA ARG A 157 -21.68 -24.49 2.60
C ARG A 157 -20.65 -23.63 3.33
N PHE A 158 -20.46 -22.37 2.92
CA PHE A 158 -19.36 -21.54 3.36
C PHE A 158 -19.83 -20.18 3.84
N PHE A 159 -19.14 -19.64 4.83
CA PHE A 159 -19.39 -18.29 5.29
C PHE A 159 -18.97 -17.26 4.25
N GLN A 160 -19.81 -16.26 4.03
CA GLN A 160 -19.49 -15.13 3.16
C GLN A 160 -18.66 -14.08 3.91
N SER A 161 -18.00 -13.18 3.19
CA SER A 161 -17.19 -12.10 3.78
C SER A 161 -18.01 -11.14 4.67
N THR A 162 -19.32 -11.05 4.42
CA THR A 162 -20.28 -10.25 5.21
C THR A 162 -20.73 -10.94 6.50
N GLN A 163 -20.53 -12.26 6.63
CA GLN A 163 -20.95 -13.03 7.80
C GLN A 163 -19.86 -13.01 8.88
N HIS A 164 -19.69 -11.85 9.52
CA HIS A 164 -18.57 -11.58 10.45
C HIS A 164 -18.45 -12.58 11.62
N TYR A 165 -19.56 -13.05 12.18
CA TYR A 165 -19.55 -14.07 13.23
C TYR A 165 -18.99 -15.41 12.73
N GLY A 166 -19.39 -15.82 11.52
CA GLY A 166 -18.87 -17.01 10.86
C GLY A 166 -17.38 -16.91 10.53
N LEU A 167 -16.94 -15.76 9.99
CA LEU A 167 -15.52 -15.49 9.76
C LEU A 167 -14.70 -15.58 11.05
N ARG A 168 -15.21 -15.05 12.16
CA ARG A 168 -14.58 -15.19 13.48
C ARG A 168 -14.44 -16.66 13.84
N ILE A 169 -15.51 -17.45 13.77
CA ILE A 169 -15.46 -18.88 14.10
C ILE A 169 -14.39 -19.59 13.27
N VAL A 170 -14.45 -19.46 11.95
CA VAL A 170 -13.53 -20.19 11.08
C VAL A 170 -12.07 -19.75 11.26
N ALA A 171 -11.82 -18.45 11.43
CA ALA A 171 -10.48 -17.94 11.70
C ALA A 171 -9.91 -18.53 13.01
N HIS A 172 -10.73 -18.65 14.06
CA HIS A 172 -10.30 -19.23 15.34
C HIS A 172 -10.13 -20.75 15.28
N ILE A 173 -10.95 -21.46 14.49
CA ILE A 173 -10.76 -22.90 14.25
C ILE A 173 -9.44 -23.13 13.51
N TYR A 174 -9.18 -22.38 12.44
CA TYR A 174 -7.92 -22.45 11.71
C TYR A 174 -6.71 -22.13 12.61
N LEU A 175 -6.83 -21.09 13.43
CA LEU A 175 -5.83 -20.73 14.44
C LEU A 175 -5.53 -21.88 15.40
N LEU A 176 -6.57 -22.47 16.00
CA LEU A 176 -6.44 -23.57 16.95
C LEU A 176 -5.77 -24.79 16.30
N ILE A 177 -6.20 -25.16 15.09
CA ILE A 177 -5.63 -26.29 14.36
C ILE A 177 -4.15 -26.06 14.09
N ASN A 178 -3.75 -24.89 13.60
CA ASN A 178 -2.33 -24.58 13.35
C ASN A 178 -1.50 -24.60 14.64
N LEU A 179 -2.02 -24.06 15.74
CA LEU A 179 -1.32 -24.06 17.02
C LEU A 179 -1.17 -25.48 17.59
N MET A 180 -2.20 -26.32 17.45
CA MET A 180 -2.15 -27.73 17.84
C MET A 180 -1.16 -28.52 16.96
N ASP A 181 -1.16 -28.29 15.66
CA ASP A 181 -0.19 -28.90 14.74
C ASP A 181 1.23 -28.51 15.11
N LYS A 182 1.47 -27.23 15.43
CA LYS A 182 2.77 -26.75 15.91
C LYS A 182 3.20 -27.37 17.25
N LEU A 183 2.28 -27.60 18.17
CA LEU A 183 2.58 -28.28 19.44
C LEU A 183 2.96 -29.75 19.23
N ASN A 184 2.41 -30.39 18.19
CA ASN A 184 2.66 -31.78 17.87
C ASN A 184 3.88 -31.98 16.93
N SER A 185 4.30 -30.94 16.20
CA SER A 185 5.51 -30.97 15.38
C SER A 185 6.76 -30.83 16.25
N LYS A 186 7.81 -31.60 15.95
CA LYS A 186 9.17 -31.38 16.50
C LYS A 186 9.91 -30.23 15.80
N ASP A 187 9.26 -29.63 14.81
CA ASP A 187 9.78 -28.55 13.99
C ASP A 187 9.15 -27.23 14.45
N ASP A 188 9.94 -26.16 14.53
CA ASP A 188 9.51 -24.83 15.01
C ASP A 188 8.64 -24.07 13.99
N SER A 189 8.49 -24.62 12.77
CA SER A 189 7.66 -24.06 11.70
C SER A 189 6.17 -24.03 12.05
N LEU A 190 5.49 -22.96 11.63
CA LEU A 190 4.03 -22.77 11.75
C LEU A 190 3.26 -23.45 10.61
N ALA A 191 3.95 -24.20 9.75
CA ALA A 191 3.35 -24.92 8.64
C ALA A 191 2.59 -26.16 9.12
N PRO A 192 1.25 -26.25 8.90
CA PRO A 192 0.55 -27.51 9.10
C PRO A 192 1.17 -28.61 8.24
N ALA A 193 1.60 -29.70 8.88
CA ALA A 193 2.36 -30.79 8.27
C ALA A 193 1.63 -31.51 7.10
N PHE A 194 0.33 -31.27 6.95
CA PHE A 194 -0.56 -32.05 6.09
C PHE A 194 -1.07 -31.32 4.84
N SER A 195 -0.77 -30.03 4.63
CA SER A 195 -1.31 -29.26 3.49
C SER A 195 -0.23 -28.78 2.51
N PRO A 196 -0.38 -29.01 1.19
CA PRO A 196 0.49 -28.44 0.17
C PRO A 196 0.60 -26.91 0.27
N PRO A 197 1.72 -26.28 -0.14
CA PRO A 197 1.92 -24.83 0.00
C PRO A 197 0.79 -23.96 -0.57
N GLU A 198 0.21 -24.35 -1.70
CA GLU A 198 -0.92 -23.64 -2.33
C GLU A 198 -2.20 -23.72 -1.48
N MET A 199 -2.46 -24.88 -0.87
CA MET A 199 -3.59 -25.10 0.02
C MET A 199 -3.47 -24.23 1.27
N ARG A 200 -2.26 -24.14 1.84
CA ARG A 200 -1.96 -23.28 2.98
C ARG A 200 -2.20 -21.81 2.67
N ARG A 201 -1.77 -21.32 1.51
CA ARG A 201 -1.98 -19.92 1.11
C ARG A 201 -3.46 -19.56 1.07
N SER A 202 -4.31 -20.43 0.52
CA SER A 202 -5.76 -20.20 0.53
C SER A 202 -6.35 -20.24 1.94
N GLN A 203 -5.93 -21.18 2.80
CA GLN A 203 -6.36 -21.21 4.20
C GLN A 203 -5.95 -19.94 4.97
N GLN A 204 -4.78 -19.37 4.68
CA GLN A 204 -4.32 -18.11 5.28
C GLN A 204 -5.24 -16.91 4.94
N ASN A 205 -6.05 -17.00 3.87
CA ASN A 205 -7.06 -15.98 3.57
C ASN A 205 -8.15 -15.87 4.65
N LEU A 206 -8.32 -16.89 5.48
CA LEU A 206 -9.22 -16.85 6.64
C LEU A 206 -8.75 -15.79 7.66
N ILE A 207 -7.44 -15.80 7.99
CA ILE A 207 -6.84 -14.81 8.87
C ILE A 207 -6.79 -13.45 8.18
N ALA A 208 -6.45 -13.39 6.89
CA ALA A 208 -6.45 -12.13 6.15
C ALA A 208 -7.82 -11.45 6.14
N GLY A 209 -8.89 -12.22 5.90
CA GLY A 209 -10.26 -11.72 5.89
C GLY A 209 -10.72 -11.30 7.28
N TYR A 210 -10.36 -12.05 8.32
CA TYR A 210 -10.65 -11.66 9.70
C TYR A 210 -9.86 -10.41 10.14
N ALA A 211 -8.61 -10.26 9.71
CA ALA A 211 -7.82 -9.04 9.94
C ALA A 211 -8.46 -7.81 9.26
N ASN A 212 -8.97 -7.97 8.03
CA ASN A 212 -9.74 -6.91 7.37
C ASN A 212 -11.03 -6.57 8.10
N TYR A 213 -11.74 -7.57 8.64
CA TYR A 213 -12.89 -7.31 9.50
C TYR A 213 -12.50 -6.53 10.76
N LEU A 214 -11.42 -6.92 11.46
CA LEU A 214 -10.93 -6.19 12.64
C LEU A 214 -10.59 -4.74 12.30
N ARG A 215 -10.02 -4.49 11.11
CA ARG A 215 -9.76 -3.14 10.61
C ARG A 215 -11.04 -2.35 10.41
N LEU A 216 -12.01 -2.90 9.69
CA LEU A 216 -13.29 -2.23 9.46
C LEU A 216 -14.09 -2.00 10.75
N ALA A 217 -13.86 -2.82 11.78
CA ALA A 217 -14.43 -2.68 13.10
C ALA A 217 -13.57 -1.81 14.07
N GLU A 218 -12.53 -1.13 13.56
CA GLU A 218 -11.62 -0.24 14.32
C GLU A 218 -10.82 -0.93 15.44
N PHE A 219 -10.73 -2.26 15.44
CA PHE A 219 -9.91 -3.04 16.38
C PHE A 219 -8.50 -3.28 15.83
N HIS A 220 -7.84 -2.20 15.37
CA HIS A 220 -6.54 -2.28 14.71
C HIS A 220 -5.45 -2.90 15.60
N GLU A 221 -5.51 -2.71 16.92
CA GLU A 221 -4.52 -3.20 17.88
C GLU A 221 -4.43 -4.74 17.93
N LEU A 222 -5.48 -5.43 17.52
CA LEU A 222 -5.51 -6.90 17.51
C LEU A 222 -4.89 -7.49 16.24
N ILE A 223 -4.77 -6.70 15.16
CA ILE A 223 -4.31 -7.19 13.85
C ILE A 223 -2.92 -7.83 13.94
N PRO A 224 -1.91 -7.23 14.60
CA PRO A 224 -0.59 -7.85 14.71
C PRO A 224 -0.59 -9.23 15.36
N LEU A 225 -1.47 -9.45 16.35
CA LEU A 225 -1.59 -10.74 17.04
C LEU A 225 -2.11 -11.85 16.12
N TYR A 226 -3.09 -11.55 15.26
CA TYR A 226 -3.57 -12.55 14.29
C TYR A 226 -2.56 -12.79 13.17
N CYS A 227 -1.84 -11.76 12.74
CA CYS A 227 -0.80 -11.89 11.72
C CYS A 227 0.43 -12.68 12.18
N SER A 228 0.69 -12.82 13.48
CA SER A 228 1.84 -13.60 13.99
C SER A 228 1.72 -15.11 13.76
N ILE A 229 0.53 -15.56 13.38
CA ILE A 229 0.23 -16.95 13.06
C ILE A 229 0.60 -17.27 11.61
N LEU A 230 0.75 -16.25 10.78
CA LEU A 230 1.12 -16.37 9.38
C LEU A 230 2.65 -16.38 9.26
N GLU A 231 3.18 -17.29 8.43
CA GLU A 231 4.60 -17.27 8.10
C GLU A 231 4.92 -16.15 7.11
N PRO A 232 6.10 -15.50 7.20
CA PRO A 232 6.61 -14.63 6.15
C PRO A 232 6.63 -15.34 4.78
N PRO A 233 6.30 -14.66 3.67
CA PRO A 233 6.01 -13.22 3.55
C PRO A 233 4.55 -12.84 3.85
N ARG A 234 3.65 -13.82 4.09
CA ARG A 234 2.20 -13.57 4.17
C ARG A 234 1.80 -12.69 5.34
N SER A 235 2.48 -12.83 6.49
CA SER A 235 2.26 -11.95 7.64
C SER A 235 2.48 -10.48 7.29
N TYR A 236 3.58 -10.16 6.58
CA TYR A 236 3.87 -8.81 6.13
C TYR A 236 2.86 -8.29 5.12
N GLU A 237 2.42 -9.12 4.16
CA GLU A 237 1.37 -8.73 3.20
C GLU A 237 0.07 -8.35 3.89
N VAL A 238 -0.43 -9.20 4.79
CA VAL A 238 -1.70 -8.95 5.49
C VAL A 238 -1.59 -7.72 6.40
N LEU A 239 -0.47 -7.54 7.11
CA LEU A 239 -0.22 -6.33 7.87
C LEU A 239 -0.21 -5.08 6.99
N SER A 240 0.47 -5.15 5.84
CA SER A 240 0.69 -4.02 4.94
C SER A 240 -0.63 -3.41 4.48
N TYR A 241 -1.54 -4.24 3.95
CA TYR A 241 -2.84 -3.78 3.45
C TYR A 241 -3.79 -3.34 4.56
N ASN A 242 -3.72 -3.94 5.73
CA ASN A 242 -4.63 -3.60 6.81
C ASN A 242 -4.21 -2.33 7.57
N LEU A 243 -2.91 -2.07 7.70
CA LEU A 243 -2.40 -0.97 8.52
C LEU A 243 -2.01 0.28 7.72
N ILE A 244 -1.92 0.22 6.38
CA ILE A 244 -1.53 1.39 5.57
C ILE A 244 -2.47 2.59 5.72
N HIS A 245 -3.72 2.35 6.11
CA HIS A 245 -4.72 3.39 6.29
C HIS A 245 -4.53 4.24 7.54
N GLU A 246 -3.68 3.82 8.49
CA GLU A 246 -3.35 4.60 9.67
C GLU A 246 -2.68 5.92 9.27
N ASN A 247 -3.33 7.03 9.61
CA ASN A 247 -2.91 8.39 9.27
C ASN A 247 -2.19 9.11 10.43
N GLU A 248 -2.37 8.66 11.66
CA GLU A 248 -1.76 9.27 12.85
C GLU A 248 -0.41 8.61 13.20
N ALA A 249 0.65 9.42 13.36
CA ALA A 249 1.99 8.94 13.73
C ALA A 249 2.01 8.19 15.08
N SER A 250 1.22 8.63 16.06
CA SER A 250 1.08 7.98 17.37
C SER A 250 0.51 6.56 17.26
N ARG A 251 -0.50 6.36 16.39
CA ARG A 251 -1.10 5.04 16.12
C ARG A 251 -0.13 4.13 15.39
N ARG A 252 0.61 4.64 14.40
CA ARG A 252 1.67 3.86 13.72
C ARG A 252 2.73 3.38 14.71
N LEU A 253 3.21 4.25 15.60
CA LEU A 253 4.15 3.87 16.65
C LEU A 253 3.58 2.84 17.64
N LEU A 254 2.28 2.92 17.96
CA LEU A 254 1.61 1.87 18.74
C LEU A 254 1.59 0.55 17.98
N GLN A 255 1.23 0.55 16.70
CA GLN A 255 1.20 -0.65 15.87
C GLN A 255 2.59 -1.27 15.71
N LEU A 256 3.65 -0.48 15.48
CA LEU A 256 5.03 -0.99 15.43
C LEU A 256 5.43 -1.70 16.74
N ARG A 257 5.01 -1.15 17.89
CA ARG A 257 5.22 -1.81 19.20
C ARG A 257 4.45 -3.12 19.30
N LEU A 258 3.20 -3.17 18.82
CA LEU A 258 2.38 -4.37 18.84
C LEU A 258 2.89 -5.46 17.88
N ILE A 259 3.35 -5.08 16.69
CA ILE A 259 4.02 -5.97 15.71
C ILE A 259 5.26 -6.61 16.34
N ARG A 260 6.12 -5.79 16.98
CA ARG A 260 7.29 -6.29 17.70
C ARG A 260 6.89 -7.23 18.84
N LYS A 261 5.88 -6.88 19.63
CA LYS A 261 5.38 -7.70 20.74
C LYS A 261 4.78 -9.04 20.26
N ALA A 262 4.20 -9.05 19.07
CA ALA A 262 3.68 -10.25 18.43
C ALA A 262 4.78 -11.14 17.82
N GLY A 263 6.07 -10.75 17.94
CA GLY A 263 7.20 -11.52 17.42
C GLY A 263 7.43 -11.38 15.91
N ILE A 264 6.82 -10.37 15.28
CA ILE A 264 6.99 -10.08 13.86
C ILE A 264 8.12 -9.07 13.68
N ASP A 265 9.00 -9.34 12.71
CA ASP A 265 10.09 -8.41 12.39
C ASP A 265 9.55 -7.10 11.82
N VAL A 266 9.75 -6.02 12.57
CA VAL A 266 9.34 -4.67 12.20
C VAL A 266 10.07 -4.20 10.95
N LEU A 267 11.36 -4.53 10.81
CA LEU A 267 12.18 -4.11 9.68
C LEU A 267 11.67 -4.75 8.38
N GLY A 268 11.46 -6.06 8.41
CA GLY A 268 10.85 -6.81 7.31
C GLY A 268 9.46 -6.30 6.95
N PHE A 269 8.63 -5.96 7.94
CA PHE A 269 7.30 -5.41 7.71
C PHE A 269 7.33 -4.09 6.92
N VAL A 270 8.02 -3.06 7.41
CA VAL A 270 7.97 -1.72 6.78
C VAL A 270 8.63 -1.73 5.39
N LYS A 271 9.73 -2.48 5.21
CA LYS A 271 10.37 -2.69 3.90
C LYS A 271 9.41 -3.35 2.91
N THR A 272 8.71 -4.39 3.37
CA THR A 272 7.75 -5.13 2.54
C THR A 272 6.53 -4.28 2.20
N GLN A 273 6.01 -3.47 3.12
CA GLN A 273 4.86 -2.60 2.88
C GLN A 273 5.14 -1.61 1.74
N ALA A 274 6.28 -0.90 1.81
CA ALA A 274 6.67 0.06 0.79
C ALA A 274 6.87 -0.62 -0.59
N TRP A 275 7.51 -1.79 -0.61
CA TRP A 275 7.70 -2.56 -1.83
C TRP A 275 6.38 -3.04 -2.44
N LEU A 276 5.46 -3.58 -1.62
CA LEU A 276 4.17 -4.09 -2.09
C LEU A 276 3.33 -2.97 -2.73
N LEU A 277 3.24 -1.82 -2.05
CA LEU A 277 2.43 -0.71 -2.52
C LEU A 277 2.98 -0.10 -3.81
N PHE A 278 4.30 -0.02 -3.94
CA PHE A 278 4.93 0.41 -5.19
C PHE A 278 4.69 -0.60 -6.32
N ASN A 279 4.82 -1.90 -6.05
CA ASN A 279 4.62 -2.95 -7.05
C ASN A 279 3.14 -3.07 -7.50
N ASP A 280 2.19 -2.73 -6.62
CA ASP A 280 0.76 -2.76 -6.94
C ASP A 280 0.33 -1.68 -7.94
N LEU A 281 1.17 -0.67 -8.21
CA LEU A 281 0.97 0.26 -9.33
C LEU A 281 1.04 -0.44 -10.70
N GLY A 282 1.59 -1.65 -10.75
CA GLY A 282 1.78 -2.41 -11.98
C GLY A 282 3.12 -2.12 -12.67
N PRO A 283 3.35 -2.72 -13.86
CA PRO A 283 4.57 -2.50 -14.61
C PRO A 283 4.68 -1.03 -15.04
N ALA A 284 5.91 -0.52 -15.06
CA ALA A 284 6.17 0.83 -15.56
C ALA A 284 5.56 0.99 -16.96
N GLN A 285 4.68 1.99 -17.11
CA GLN A 285 4.17 2.37 -18.42
C GLN A 285 5.36 2.79 -19.28
N HIS A 286 5.43 2.26 -20.51
CA HIS A 286 6.54 2.57 -21.40
C HIS A 286 6.47 4.05 -21.80
N GLY A 287 7.58 4.77 -21.67
CA GLY A 287 7.69 6.19 -22.00
C GLY A 287 7.63 7.15 -20.79
N CYS A 288 7.73 8.44 -21.06
CA CYS A 288 7.66 9.51 -20.06
C CYS A 288 6.55 10.48 -20.50
N PRO A 289 5.29 10.31 -20.03
CA PRO A 289 4.19 11.21 -20.39
C PRO A 289 4.51 12.69 -20.17
N ALA A 290 5.26 13.02 -19.12
CA ALA A 290 5.71 14.38 -18.84
C ALA A 290 6.56 15.00 -19.97
N LYS A 291 7.33 14.20 -20.71
CA LYS A 291 8.18 14.69 -21.81
C LYS A 291 7.38 15.28 -22.97
N GLU A 292 6.18 14.77 -23.19
CA GLU A 292 5.28 15.22 -24.26
C GLU A 292 4.22 16.20 -23.76
N GLY A 293 3.80 16.08 -22.50
CA GLY A 293 2.63 16.77 -21.96
C GLY A 293 2.90 17.87 -20.93
N PHE A 294 4.08 17.94 -20.31
CA PHE A 294 4.31 18.90 -19.23
C PHE A 294 4.46 20.33 -19.77
N SER A 295 3.50 21.20 -19.42
CA SER A 295 3.55 22.62 -19.72
C SER A 295 2.80 23.43 -18.67
N ILE A 296 3.52 24.33 -18.01
CA ILE A 296 3.04 25.23 -16.95
C ILE A 296 3.10 26.70 -17.37
N ILE A 297 3.55 27.00 -18.59
CA ILE A 297 3.57 28.35 -19.15
C ILE A 297 2.36 28.53 -20.07
N GLU A 298 1.78 29.74 -20.09
CA GLU A 298 0.69 30.05 -21.02
C GLU A 298 1.15 30.09 -22.49
N PRO A 299 0.31 29.63 -23.43
CA PRO A 299 0.64 29.66 -24.85
C PRO A 299 0.66 31.10 -25.38
N GLY A 300 1.71 31.46 -26.11
CA GLY A 300 1.81 32.75 -26.81
C GLY A 300 3.20 33.39 -26.72
N PRO A 301 3.46 34.44 -27.52
CA PRO A 301 4.72 35.18 -27.46
C PRO A 301 4.80 36.01 -26.17
N PRO A 302 6.00 36.19 -25.58
CA PRO A 302 6.17 37.05 -24.42
C PRO A 302 5.84 38.50 -24.77
N THR A 303 5.17 39.22 -23.86
CA THR A 303 4.97 40.67 -24.00
C THR A 303 5.93 41.45 -23.11
N SER A 304 6.17 42.73 -23.43
CA SER A 304 7.01 43.60 -22.59
C SER A 304 6.34 44.03 -21.28
N ARG A 305 5.06 43.71 -21.07
CA ARG A 305 4.32 44.04 -19.84
C ARG A 305 4.22 42.85 -18.89
N SER A 306 3.96 41.67 -19.43
CA SER A 306 3.64 40.46 -18.66
C SER A 306 4.60 39.29 -18.89
N GLY A 307 5.62 39.44 -19.75
CA GLY A 307 6.48 38.33 -20.15
C GLY A 307 5.65 37.18 -20.74
N ARG A 308 6.03 35.94 -20.41
CA ARG A 308 5.15 34.77 -20.50
C ARG A 308 4.70 34.39 -19.09
N PRO A 309 3.39 34.46 -18.79
CA PRO A 309 2.89 34.11 -17.46
C PRO A 309 2.93 32.59 -17.23
N VAL A 310 3.09 32.24 -15.96
CA VAL A 310 2.96 30.86 -15.46
C VAL A 310 1.49 30.62 -15.16
N ARG A 311 0.98 29.42 -15.48
CA ARG A 311 -0.40 29.03 -15.16
C ARG A 311 -0.56 28.96 -13.64
N PRO A 312 -1.64 29.51 -13.07
CA PRO A 312 -1.98 29.25 -11.67
C PRO A 312 -2.50 27.81 -11.50
N ASP A 313 -2.48 27.31 -10.26
CA ASP A 313 -3.09 26.04 -9.85
C ASP A 313 -2.73 24.80 -10.72
N PHE A 314 -1.54 24.76 -11.32
CA PHE A 314 -1.11 23.67 -12.20
C PHE A 314 -0.82 22.34 -11.48
N PHE A 315 -0.68 22.34 -10.15
CA PHE A 315 -0.68 21.12 -9.33
C PHE A 315 -2.10 20.55 -9.15
N GLY A 316 -3.14 21.34 -9.45
CA GLY A 316 -4.54 20.98 -9.37
C GLY A 316 -5.31 21.86 -8.37
N ASP A 317 -6.61 22.06 -8.66
CA ASP A 317 -7.52 22.96 -7.94
C ASP A 317 -7.68 22.62 -6.43
N ASP A 318 -7.54 21.34 -6.04
CA ASP A 318 -7.59 20.91 -4.64
C ASP A 318 -6.22 20.41 -4.19
N GLU A 319 -5.57 21.20 -3.34
CA GLU A 319 -4.23 20.91 -2.80
C GLU A 319 -4.15 19.56 -2.06
N ARG A 320 -5.27 19.11 -1.49
CA ARG A 320 -5.37 17.89 -0.68
C ARG A 320 -5.80 16.69 -1.51
N PHE A 321 -6.24 16.89 -2.74
CA PHE A 321 -6.68 15.79 -3.59
C PHE A 321 -5.49 15.00 -4.11
N VAL A 322 -5.33 13.79 -3.57
CA VAL A 322 -4.36 12.79 -4.00
C VAL A 322 -5.10 11.46 -4.13
N ASP A 323 -4.87 10.75 -5.24
CA ASP A 323 -5.41 9.41 -5.42
C ASP A 323 -5.01 8.50 -4.24
N GLN A 324 -5.94 7.68 -3.77
CA GLN A 324 -5.73 6.78 -2.64
C GLN A 324 -4.51 5.87 -2.84
N ALA A 325 -4.22 5.44 -4.07
CA ALA A 325 -3.03 4.65 -4.37
C ALA A 325 -1.74 5.45 -4.09
N HIS A 326 -1.68 6.71 -4.51
CA HIS A 326 -0.53 7.60 -4.28
C HIS A 326 -0.41 8.01 -2.81
N GLU A 327 -1.53 8.26 -2.14
CA GLU A 327 -1.58 8.52 -0.70
C GLU A 327 -1.01 7.33 0.10
N ASN A 328 -1.34 6.10 -0.29
CA ASN A 328 -0.78 4.90 0.32
C ASN A 328 0.73 4.79 0.10
N LEU A 329 1.28 5.21 -1.05
CA LEU A 329 2.73 5.24 -1.27
C LEU A 329 3.43 6.21 -0.33
N ILE A 330 2.89 7.43 -0.20
CA ILE A 330 3.43 8.45 0.71
C ILE A 330 3.41 7.91 2.14
N ARG A 331 2.28 7.34 2.57
CA ARG A 331 2.16 6.71 3.90
C ARG A 331 3.18 5.59 4.11
N SER A 332 3.49 4.80 3.09
CA SER A 332 4.48 3.73 3.20
C SER A 332 5.88 4.26 3.53
N LEU A 333 6.23 5.45 3.02
CA LEU A 333 7.47 6.13 3.38
C LEU A 333 7.40 6.68 4.80
N GLU A 334 6.25 7.22 5.23
CA GLU A 334 6.06 7.65 6.63
C GLU A 334 6.23 6.48 7.62
N TRP A 335 5.79 5.27 7.26
CA TRP A 335 6.05 4.06 8.07
C TRP A 335 7.54 3.70 8.13
N LEU A 336 8.28 3.85 7.04
CA LEU A 336 9.73 3.65 7.02
C LEU A 336 10.43 4.69 7.90
N VAL A 337 10.09 5.98 7.80
CA VAL A 337 10.72 7.05 8.61
C VAL A 337 10.64 6.78 10.12
N LEU A 338 9.60 6.09 10.59
CA LEU A 338 9.45 5.71 12.01
C LEU A 338 10.44 4.62 12.48
N VAL A 339 11.13 3.94 11.56
CA VAL A 339 12.09 2.87 11.85
C VAL A 339 13.49 3.34 11.42
N GLN A 340 14.32 3.68 12.40
CA GLN A 340 15.63 4.33 12.20
C GLN A 340 16.54 3.57 11.24
N GLU A 341 16.51 2.25 11.24
CA GLU A 341 17.35 1.40 10.39
C GLU A 341 16.93 1.41 8.90
N THR A 342 15.87 2.12 8.54
CA THR A 342 15.30 2.12 7.18
C THR A 342 15.46 3.43 6.42
N TRP A 343 16.18 4.42 6.95
CA TRP A 343 16.49 5.65 6.20
C TRP A 343 17.04 5.39 4.78
N PRO A 344 17.87 4.36 4.49
CA PRO A 344 18.30 4.12 3.12
C PRO A 344 17.14 3.68 2.22
N ASN A 345 16.19 2.92 2.78
CA ASN A 345 14.99 2.51 2.07
C ASN A 345 14.05 3.68 1.81
N VAL A 346 13.98 4.67 2.71
CA VAL A 346 13.25 5.92 2.46
C VAL A 346 13.83 6.65 1.25
N LEU A 347 15.15 6.80 1.18
CA LEU A 347 15.82 7.48 0.05
C LEU A 347 15.65 6.70 -1.27
N SER A 348 15.91 5.40 -1.24
CA SER A 348 15.80 4.54 -2.42
C SER A 348 14.37 4.43 -2.95
N MET A 349 13.40 4.14 -2.07
CA MET A 349 11.99 4.01 -2.44
C MET A 349 11.37 5.37 -2.77
N GLY A 350 11.73 6.41 -2.02
CA GLY A 350 11.31 7.79 -2.27
C GLY A 350 11.76 8.29 -3.63
N THR A 351 13.00 8.00 -4.05
CA THR A 351 13.49 8.29 -5.40
C THR A 351 12.61 7.62 -6.47
N LYS A 352 12.25 6.34 -6.28
CA LYS A 352 11.36 5.62 -7.20
C LYS A 352 9.95 6.24 -7.23
N ILE A 353 9.42 6.63 -6.08
CA ILE A 353 8.09 7.25 -5.98
C ILE A 353 8.08 8.64 -6.61
N TYR A 354 9.09 9.49 -6.37
CA TYR A 354 9.23 10.78 -7.04
C TYR A 354 9.31 10.63 -8.56
N LYS A 355 10.15 9.70 -9.05
CA LYS A 355 10.22 9.41 -10.50
C LYS A 355 8.85 9.00 -11.04
N PHE A 356 8.15 8.12 -10.35
CA PHE A 356 6.81 7.69 -10.76
C PHE A 356 5.83 8.88 -10.81
N PHE A 357 5.77 9.71 -9.77
CA PHE A 357 4.87 10.87 -9.75
C PHE A 357 5.21 11.89 -10.83
N LEU A 358 6.48 12.25 -10.97
CA LEU A 358 6.92 13.27 -11.94
C LEU A 358 6.78 12.77 -13.38
N ARG A 359 7.10 11.51 -13.69
CA ARG A 359 6.94 10.96 -15.04
C ARG A 359 5.49 10.99 -15.52
N ASN A 360 4.56 10.72 -14.61
CA ASN A 360 3.12 10.65 -14.89
C ASN A 360 2.37 11.96 -14.59
N MET A 361 3.08 13.05 -14.26
CA MET A 361 2.51 14.36 -13.93
C MET A 361 1.54 14.33 -12.73
N HIS A 362 1.74 13.42 -11.77
CA HIS A 362 1.03 13.42 -10.49
C HIS A 362 1.65 14.44 -9.52
N LEU A 363 1.62 15.72 -9.92
CA LEU A 363 2.30 16.81 -9.24
C LEU A 363 1.77 17.02 -7.81
N SER A 364 0.45 16.94 -7.60
CA SER A 364 -0.15 17.04 -6.26
C SER A 364 0.42 15.99 -5.29
N ALA A 365 0.59 14.75 -5.76
CA ALA A 365 1.19 13.68 -4.98
C ALA A 365 2.68 13.94 -4.68
N ALA A 366 3.45 14.45 -5.66
CA ALA A 366 4.84 14.83 -5.46
C ALA A 366 4.98 15.97 -4.42
N ARG A 367 4.09 16.97 -4.46
CA ARG A 367 4.00 18.04 -3.47
C ARG A 367 3.68 17.52 -2.08
N GLN A 368 2.69 16.62 -1.96
CA GLN A 368 2.36 16.01 -0.67
C GLN A 368 3.50 15.15 -0.12
N LEU A 369 4.26 14.47 -0.98
CA LEU A 369 5.46 13.75 -0.57
C LEU A 369 6.52 14.69 0.01
N MET A 370 6.86 15.77 -0.70
CA MET A 370 7.82 16.78 -0.24
C MET A 370 7.42 17.37 1.12
N LYS A 371 6.12 17.64 1.34
CA LYS A 371 5.63 18.25 2.58
C LYS A 371 5.63 17.30 3.77
N ARG A 372 5.48 15.98 3.54
CA ARG A 372 5.27 14.98 4.61
C ARG A 372 6.48 14.10 4.91
N VAL A 373 7.39 13.96 3.94
CA VAL A 373 8.64 13.22 4.08
C VAL A 373 9.77 14.05 3.46
N PRO A 374 10.08 15.23 4.03
CA PRO A 374 11.13 16.08 3.48
C PRO A 374 12.52 15.45 3.69
N PHE A 375 13.42 15.66 2.73
CA PHE A 375 14.79 15.15 2.77
C PHE A 375 15.53 15.53 4.06
N SER A 376 15.34 16.76 4.54
CA SER A 376 15.96 17.25 5.78
C SER A 376 15.57 16.44 7.02
N GLU A 377 14.30 16.02 7.12
CA GLU A 377 13.85 15.18 8.24
C GLU A 377 14.38 13.74 8.12
N VAL A 378 14.41 13.19 6.90
CA VAL A 378 14.98 11.86 6.64
C VAL A 378 16.47 11.84 7.00
N LEU A 379 17.19 12.89 6.61
CA LEU A 379 18.61 13.02 6.89
C LEU A 379 18.87 13.22 8.39
N HIS A 380 18.12 14.09 9.06
CA HIS A 380 18.20 14.26 10.51
C HIS A 380 17.92 12.95 11.26
N ALA A 381 16.95 12.15 10.81
CA ALA A 381 16.67 10.83 11.37
C ALA A 381 17.82 9.83 11.15
N ALA A 382 18.58 9.97 10.06
CA ALA A 382 19.74 9.13 9.77
C ALA A 382 20.97 9.49 10.63
N THR A 383 21.18 10.78 10.92
CA THR A 383 22.44 11.30 11.49
C THR A 383 22.38 11.63 12.98
N GLU A 384 21.20 11.95 13.53
CA GLU A 384 21.02 12.54 14.88
C GLU A 384 21.84 13.82 15.13
N GLU A 385 22.31 14.50 14.08
CA GLU A 385 23.16 15.70 14.11
C GLU A 385 22.39 16.94 13.59
N SER A 386 22.81 18.16 13.99
CA SER A 386 22.14 19.41 13.62
C SER A 386 22.41 19.82 12.16
N GLY A 387 21.39 20.36 11.48
CA GLY A 387 21.35 20.54 10.03
C GLY A 387 22.49 21.34 9.38
N ASP A 388 22.92 22.44 10.00
CA ASP A 388 23.85 23.39 9.36
C ASP A 388 25.29 22.83 9.19
N GLU A 389 25.68 21.80 9.96
CA GLU A 389 26.99 21.14 9.81
C GLU A 389 26.95 20.00 8.77
N MET A 390 25.77 19.57 8.32
CA MET A 390 25.58 18.37 7.48
C MET A 390 25.78 18.63 5.98
N GLU A 391 25.33 19.79 5.47
CA GLU A 391 25.37 20.12 4.04
C GLU A 391 26.78 20.04 3.44
N LEU A 392 27.82 20.19 4.27
CA LEU A 392 29.23 20.17 3.87
C LEU A 392 29.78 18.76 3.60
N TYR A 393 29.13 17.70 4.10
CA TYR A 393 29.67 16.33 4.06
C TYR A 393 28.75 15.32 3.39
N GLU A 394 27.50 15.68 3.08
CA GLU A 394 26.53 14.80 2.43
C GLU A 394 26.99 14.25 1.08
N ASP A 395 27.84 14.98 0.34
CA ASP A 395 28.34 14.53 -0.96
C ASP A 395 29.55 13.58 -0.86
N ILE A 396 29.95 13.19 0.36
CA ILE A 396 31.16 12.40 0.63
C ILE A 396 30.78 10.94 1.00
N PRO A 397 31.30 9.91 0.29
CA PRO A 397 30.99 8.51 0.59
C PRO A 397 31.32 8.09 2.03
N GLU A 398 32.38 8.63 2.62
CA GLU A 398 32.83 8.34 3.99
C GLU A 398 31.80 8.79 5.04
N PHE A 399 31.02 9.84 4.77
CA PHE A 399 29.92 10.26 5.64
C PHE A 399 28.85 9.16 5.71
N TRP A 400 28.40 8.67 4.55
CA TRP A 400 27.38 7.62 4.47
C TRP A 400 27.87 6.29 5.05
N ALA A 401 29.14 5.94 4.85
CA ALA A 401 29.74 4.76 5.46
C ALA A 401 29.61 4.79 6.99
N ARG A 402 29.90 5.93 7.62
CA ARG A 402 29.77 6.10 9.08
C ARG A 402 28.31 5.93 9.54
N GLN A 403 27.35 6.49 8.83
CA GLN A 403 25.93 6.38 9.22
C GLN A 403 25.39 4.95 9.06
N LEU A 404 25.81 4.24 8.00
CA LEU A 404 25.49 2.82 7.81
C LEU A 404 26.07 1.95 8.93
N ASP A 405 27.35 2.16 9.27
CA ASP A 405 28.04 1.42 10.33
C ASP A 405 27.42 1.65 11.70
N ARG A 406 27.09 2.91 12.04
CA ARG A 406 26.43 3.30 13.32
C ARG A 406 25.13 2.52 13.57
N ARG A 407 24.39 2.19 12.51
CA ARG A 407 23.09 1.48 12.58
C ARG A 407 23.17 0.00 12.21
N GLY A 408 24.36 -0.51 11.91
CA GLY A 408 24.55 -1.91 11.51
C GLY A 408 23.88 -2.29 10.20
N ILE A 409 23.68 -1.33 9.29
CA ILE A 409 23.06 -1.53 7.98
C ILE A 409 24.13 -2.10 7.03
N ARG A 410 23.86 -3.27 6.46
CA ARG A 410 24.83 -4.01 5.61
C ARG A 410 24.31 -4.33 4.21
N ASP A 411 23.02 -4.13 3.97
CA ASP A 411 22.35 -4.39 2.71
C ASP A 411 22.47 -3.24 1.71
N VAL A 412 23.07 -2.11 2.10
CA VAL A 412 23.26 -0.92 1.27
C VAL A 412 24.72 -0.48 1.31
N THR A 413 25.28 -0.15 0.15
CA THR A 413 26.66 0.37 0.06
C THR A 413 26.70 1.88 0.29
N PRO A 414 27.82 2.45 0.77
CA PRO A 414 27.95 3.90 0.92
C PRO A 414 27.74 4.66 -0.38
N GLN A 415 28.19 4.13 -1.53
CA GLN A 415 27.94 4.76 -2.83
C GLN A 415 26.46 4.75 -3.21
N GLN A 416 25.75 3.65 -2.91
CA GLN A 416 24.32 3.56 -3.17
C GLN A 416 23.55 4.55 -2.29
N ALA A 417 23.86 4.62 -0.99
CA ALA A 417 23.23 5.57 -0.09
C ALA A 417 23.44 7.03 -0.54
N LEU A 418 24.66 7.36 -0.97
CA LEU A 418 24.98 8.68 -1.54
C LEU A 418 24.17 8.98 -2.80
N SER A 419 24.11 8.04 -3.74
CA SER A 419 23.36 8.21 -5.00
C SER A 419 21.86 8.36 -4.72
N ASP A 420 21.28 7.50 -3.88
CA ASP A 420 19.87 7.57 -3.49
C ASP A 420 19.55 8.88 -2.76
N ALA A 421 20.42 9.35 -1.86
CA ALA A 421 20.26 10.63 -1.16
C ALA A 421 20.26 11.82 -2.13
N ARG A 422 21.26 11.87 -3.03
CA ARG A 422 21.40 12.93 -4.03
C ARG A 422 20.17 12.98 -4.94
N ASN A 423 19.77 11.84 -5.48
CA ASN A 423 18.63 11.76 -6.40
C ASN A 423 17.32 12.13 -5.70
N PHE A 424 17.11 11.70 -4.45
CA PHE A 424 15.94 12.10 -3.66
C PHE A 424 15.91 13.63 -3.47
N ARG A 425 17.02 14.21 -3.00
CA ARG A 425 17.15 15.66 -2.77
C ARG A 425 16.92 16.47 -4.05
N GLU A 426 17.51 16.05 -5.17
CA GLU A 426 17.39 16.75 -6.45
C GLU A 426 15.97 16.69 -7.02
N LEU A 427 15.27 15.56 -6.89
CA LEU A 427 13.87 15.43 -7.29
C LEU A 427 12.95 16.26 -6.38
N GLU A 428 13.22 16.29 -5.07
CA GLU A 428 12.52 17.15 -4.12
C GLU A 428 12.71 18.64 -4.43
N ASN A 429 13.93 19.06 -4.76
CA ASN A 429 14.24 20.44 -5.14
C ASN A 429 13.42 20.91 -6.35
N LEU A 430 13.19 20.04 -7.34
CA LEU A 430 12.30 20.36 -8.46
C LEU A 430 10.87 20.62 -7.98
N VAL A 431 10.33 19.75 -7.13
CA VAL A 431 8.96 19.90 -6.61
C VAL A 431 8.84 21.21 -5.82
N ARG A 432 9.85 21.54 -5.00
CA ARG A 432 9.92 22.78 -4.24
C ARG A 432 9.95 24.02 -5.14
N ALA A 433 10.75 23.98 -6.19
CA ALA A 433 10.80 25.04 -7.20
C ALA A 433 9.44 25.24 -7.86
N LEU A 434 8.80 24.16 -8.31
CA LEU A 434 7.47 24.18 -8.92
C LEU A 434 6.40 24.73 -7.96
N ASP A 435 6.37 24.28 -6.70
CA ASP A 435 5.41 24.75 -5.67
C ASP A 435 5.53 26.27 -5.43
N SER A 436 6.76 26.79 -5.36
CA SER A 436 6.99 28.24 -5.22
C SER A 436 6.60 29.02 -6.49
N LEU A 437 6.83 28.46 -7.69
CA LEU A 437 6.41 29.09 -8.95
C LEU A 437 4.87 29.15 -9.07
N GLU A 438 4.16 28.08 -8.70
CA GLU A 438 2.70 28.06 -8.64
C GLU A 438 2.17 29.09 -7.65
N THR A 439 2.79 29.20 -6.48
CA THR A 439 2.39 30.16 -5.45
C THR A 439 2.49 31.59 -5.97
N VAL A 440 3.60 31.95 -6.65
CA VAL A 440 3.71 33.28 -7.28
C VAL A 440 2.72 33.46 -8.42
N ALA A 441 2.46 32.44 -9.25
CA ALA A 441 1.49 32.50 -10.33
C ALA A 441 0.07 32.77 -9.82
N SER A 442 -0.33 32.08 -8.75
CA SER A 442 -1.63 32.22 -8.10
C SER A 442 -1.78 33.62 -7.47
N LEU A 443 -0.73 34.12 -6.82
CA LEU A 443 -0.70 35.52 -6.34
C LEU A 443 -0.77 36.53 -7.50
N ALA A 444 -0.12 36.26 -8.62
CA ALA A 444 -0.18 37.12 -9.80
C ALA A 444 -1.61 37.20 -10.38
N GLU A 445 -2.33 36.08 -10.45
CA GLU A 445 -3.72 36.04 -10.90
C GLU A 445 -4.66 36.86 -9.99
N LEU A 446 -4.43 36.82 -8.68
CA LEU A 446 -5.20 37.60 -7.70
C LEU A 446 -4.95 39.13 -7.77
N THR A 447 -4.02 39.59 -8.62
CA THR A 447 -3.65 41.01 -8.73
C THR A 447 -4.73 41.83 -9.45
N ASN A 448 -5.70 42.35 -8.70
CA ASN A 448 -6.71 43.30 -9.18
C ASN A 448 -6.40 44.78 -8.84
N GLU A 449 -7.20 45.72 -9.33
CA GLU A 449 -7.03 47.17 -9.10
C GLU A 449 -6.95 47.58 -7.62
N ASP A 450 -7.61 46.84 -6.73
CA ASP A 450 -7.62 47.09 -5.29
C ASP A 450 -6.39 46.48 -4.59
N GLN A 451 -5.97 45.27 -4.98
CA GLN A 451 -4.76 44.62 -4.46
C GLN A 451 -3.49 45.37 -4.88
N LYS A 452 -3.45 45.96 -6.07
CA LYS A 452 -2.33 46.80 -6.55
C LYS A 452 -1.99 47.95 -5.58
N LYS A 453 -2.96 48.41 -4.79
CA LYS A 453 -2.79 49.52 -3.82
C LYS A 453 -2.30 49.05 -2.45
N LYS A 454 -2.44 47.76 -2.12
CA LYS A 454 -2.05 47.23 -0.81
C LYS A 454 -0.56 46.90 -0.76
N ARG A 455 0.16 47.52 0.19
CA ARG A 455 1.59 47.27 0.39
C ARG A 455 1.88 45.86 0.89
N GLU A 456 1.05 45.35 1.78
CA GLU A 456 1.19 44.00 2.37
C GLU A 456 1.14 42.90 1.31
N PHE A 457 0.27 43.04 0.32
CA PHE A 457 0.16 42.11 -0.81
C PHE A 457 1.47 42.02 -1.61
N TRP A 458 2.07 43.16 -1.95
CA TRP A 458 3.34 43.19 -2.67
C TRP A 458 4.55 42.77 -1.81
N ASN A 459 4.50 42.98 -0.48
CA ASN A 459 5.52 42.41 0.41
C ASN A 459 5.46 40.88 0.37
N ALA A 460 4.27 40.28 0.45
CA ALA A 460 4.09 38.83 0.36
C ALA A 460 4.56 38.26 -0.98
N ILE A 461 4.25 38.91 -2.11
CA ILE A 461 4.80 38.53 -3.42
C ILE A 461 6.33 38.65 -3.42
N GLY A 462 6.88 39.70 -2.81
CA GLY A 462 8.33 39.90 -2.71
C GLY A 462 9.03 38.80 -1.92
N ASP A 463 8.45 38.39 -0.80
CA ASP A 463 8.94 37.29 0.04
C ASP A 463 8.87 35.95 -0.71
N GLU A 464 7.76 35.67 -1.41
CA GLU A 464 7.63 34.44 -2.18
C GLU A 464 8.57 34.42 -3.39
N VAL A 465 8.73 35.54 -4.11
CA VAL A 465 9.72 35.63 -5.20
C VAL A 465 11.14 35.39 -4.68
N LYS A 466 11.47 35.84 -3.47
CA LYS A 466 12.76 35.53 -2.84
C LYS A 466 12.89 34.02 -2.58
N ASN A 467 11.85 33.39 -2.02
CA ASN A 467 11.80 31.95 -1.81
C ASN A 467 11.95 31.17 -3.13
N THR A 468 11.26 31.60 -4.21
CA THR A 468 11.41 31.00 -5.55
C THR A 468 12.84 31.07 -6.05
N LYS A 469 13.55 32.20 -5.85
CA LYS A 469 14.96 32.31 -6.26
C LYS A 469 15.85 31.31 -5.54
N GLU A 470 15.65 31.16 -4.23
CA GLU A 470 16.38 30.20 -3.39
C GLU A 470 16.10 28.76 -3.83
N ASN A 471 14.83 28.42 -4.06
CA ASN A 471 14.40 27.08 -4.49
C ASN A 471 14.82 26.73 -5.92
N MET A 472 15.03 27.74 -6.78
CA MET A 472 15.51 27.54 -8.14
C MET A 472 17.02 27.28 -8.21
N GLN A 473 17.83 27.81 -7.27
CA GLN A 473 19.31 27.69 -7.34
C GLN A 473 19.81 26.26 -7.58
N PRO A 474 19.32 25.22 -6.87
CA PRO A 474 19.80 23.84 -7.06
C PRO A 474 19.52 23.27 -8.46
N LEU A 475 18.57 23.84 -9.20
CA LEU A 475 18.23 23.39 -10.56
C LEU A 475 19.12 24.01 -11.63
N LEU A 476 19.77 25.13 -11.34
CA LEU A 476 20.49 25.94 -12.33
C LEU A 476 21.87 25.39 -12.71
N LYS A 477 22.37 24.37 -12.00
CA LYS A 477 23.67 23.76 -12.28
C LYS A 477 23.70 22.30 -11.87
N ASN A 478 24.14 21.43 -12.77
CA ASN A 478 24.38 20.00 -12.52
C ASN A 478 23.17 19.17 -12.03
N TRP A 479 21.96 19.69 -12.10
CA TRP A 479 20.76 19.00 -11.60
C TRP A 479 20.50 17.65 -12.31
N LEU A 480 20.40 16.54 -11.58
CA LEU A 480 20.24 15.17 -12.08
C LEU A 480 21.39 14.62 -12.94
N LEU A 481 22.43 15.41 -13.25
CA LEU A 481 23.46 14.97 -14.19
C LEU A 481 24.25 13.77 -13.68
N VAL A 482 24.61 13.75 -12.40
CA VAL A 482 25.41 12.66 -11.84
C VAL A 482 24.64 11.34 -11.88
N GLY A 483 23.35 11.35 -11.53
CA GLY A 483 22.49 10.16 -11.64
C GLY A 483 22.32 9.68 -13.10
N ILE A 484 22.29 10.61 -14.06
CA ILE A 484 22.25 10.28 -15.50
C ILE A 484 23.56 9.62 -15.95
N GLU A 485 24.70 10.13 -15.49
CA GLU A 485 26.03 9.57 -15.77
C GLU A 485 26.22 8.18 -15.15
N GLU A 486 25.64 7.95 -13.97
CA GLU A 486 25.55 6.64 -13.30
C GLU A 486 24.63 5.65 -14.07
N GLY A 487 23.91 6.09 -15.10
CA GLY A 487 23.17 5.26 -16.05
C GLY A 487 21.64 5.37 -15.98
N ASP A 488 21.10 6.29 -15.16
CA ASP A 488 19.67 6.42 -14.94
C ASP A 488 18.97 7.19 -16.07
N GLN A 489 18.38 6.46 -17.01
CA GLN A 489 17.66 7.06 -18.15
C GLN A 489 16.37 7.76 -17.74
N GLU A 490 15.76 7.38 -16.61
CA GLU A 490 14.52 8.03 -16.17
C GLU A 490 14.78 9.47 -15.73
N LEU A 491 15.92 9.69 -15.05
CA LEU A 491 16.37 11.03 -14.69
C LEU A 491 16.66 11.89 -15.92
N ARG A 492 17.18 11.30 -17.01
CA ARG A 492 17.39 12.01 -18.27
C ARG A 492 16.06 12.49 -18.87
N ASP A 493 15.06 11.61 -18.91
CA ASP A 493 13.74 11.96 -19.43
C ASP A 493 13.06 13.03 -18.57
N LEU A 494 13.16 12.93 -17.24
CA LEU A 494 12.67 13.95 -16.32
C LEU A 494 13.40 15.28 -16.52
N ARG A 495 14.73 15.25 -16.68
CA ARG A 495 15.52 16.46 -16.93
C ARG A 495 15.06 17.16 -18.21
N GLN A 496 14.88 16.42 -19.29
CA GLN A 496 14.42 16.96 -20.57
C GLN A 496 12.98 17.50 -20.50
N ALA A 497 12.09 16.86 -19.74
CA ALA A 497 10.71 17.27 -19.57
C ALA A 497 10.56 18.54 -18.71
N TYR A 498 11.23 18.58 -17.55
CA TYR A 498 10.96 19.59 -16.52
C TYR A 498 11.92 20.78 -16.54
N LEU A 499 13.22 20.58 -16.79
CA LEU A 499 14.21 21.66 -16.61
C LEU A 499 13.96 22.86 -17.52
N PRO A 500 13.76 22.70 -18.86
CA PRO A 500 13.55 23.84 -19.74
C PRO A 500 12.27 24.60 -19.40
N GLU A 501 11.17 23.89 -19.11
CA GLU A 501 9.89 24.50 -18.76
C GLU A 501 9.99 25.26 -17.42
N THR A 502 10.62 24.66 -16.41
CA THR A 502 10.78 25.28 -15.08
C THR A 502 11.64 26.54 -15.15
N VAL A 503 12.73 26.53 -15.94
CA VAL A 503 13.58 27.72 -16.14
C VAL A 503 12.83 28.82 -16.89
N LEU A 504 12.04 28.48 -17.91
CA LEU A 504 11.21 29.47 -18.61
C LEU A 504 10.14 30.07 -17.69
N ALA A 505 9.51 29.26 -16.84
CA ALA A 505 8.54 29.69 -15.83
C ALA A 505 9.20 30.62 -14.79
N TYR A 506 10.44 30.31 -14.40
CA TYR A 506 11.23 31.17 -13.53
C TYR A 506 11.55 32.53 -14.18
N VAL A 507 11.94 32.56 -15.46
CA VAL A 507 12.11 33.83 -16.20
C VAL A 507 10.79 34.62 -16.26
N GLY A 508 9.66 33.96 -16.49
CA GLY A 508 8.34 34.59 -16.45
C GLY A 508 8.03 35.21 -15.08
N THR A 509 8.34 34.49 -14.01
CA THR A 509 8.17 34.93 -12.62
C THR A 509 9.05 36.15 -12.29
N LEU A 510 10.34 36.10 -12.68
CA LEU A 510 11.25 37.23 -12.52
C LEU A 510 10.83 38.43 -13.37
N HIS A 511 10.25 38.21 -14.55
CA HIS A 511 9.71 39.28 -15.38
C HIS A 511 8.52 39.97 -14.70
N PHE A 512 7.57 39.21 -14.18
CA PHE A 512 6.43 39.71 -13.41
C PHE A 512 6.89 40.52 -12.19
N ALA A 513 7.79 39.95 -11.38
CA ALA A 513 8.39 40.65 -10.24
C ALA A 513 9.22 41.87 -10.68
N GLY A 514 9.78 41.82 -11.88
CA GLY A 514 10.54 42.88 -12.53
C GLY A 514 9.74 44.14 -12.84
N THR A 515 8.54 43.93 -13.37
CA THR A 515 7.61 45.01 -13.76
C THR A 515 6.71 45.46 -12.61
N GLY A 516 6.43 44.57 -11.65
CA GLY A 516 5.56 44.84 -10.49
C GLY A 516 6.28 45.31 -9.22
N LEU A 517 7.44 44.73 -8.88
CA LEU A 517 8.14 44.96 -7.60
C LEU A 517 9.41 45.81 -7.75
N SER A 518 10.41 45.29 -8.45
CA SER A 518 11.72 45.94 -8.61
C SER A 518 12.37 45.54 -9.91
N ARG A 519 12.99 46.52 -10.58
CA ARG A 519 13.81 46.32 -11.80
C ARG A 519 14.98 45.35 -11.56
N ASP A 520 15.38 45.13 -10.31
CA ASP A 520 16.48 44.23 -9.97
C ASP A 520 16.17 42.78 -10.39
N ASN A 521 14.90 42.36 -10.37
CA ASN A 521 14.51 41.03 -10.86
C ASN A 521 14.71 40.87 -12.38
N LEU A 522 14.60 41.95 -13.16
CA LEU A 522 14.92 41.93 -14.60
C LEU A 522 16.43 41.88 -14.84
N LEU A 523 17.24 42.46 -13.96
CA LEU A 523 18.69 42.34 -14.02
C LEU A 523 19.12 40.90 -13.70
N GLU A 524 18.48 40.26 -12.73
CA GLU A 524 18.67 38.83 -12.44
C GLU A 524 18.28 37.94 -13.63
N CYS A 525 17.25 38.29 -14.42
CA CYS A 525 17.01 37.59 -15.69
C CYS A 525 18.20 37.67 -16.66
N MET A 526 18.89 38.82 -16.73
CA MET A 526 20.04 38.99 -17.63
C MET A 526 21.28 38.26 -17.10
N GLU A 527 21.44 38.19 -15.78
CA GLU A 527 22.45 37.33 -15.15
C GLU A 527 22.17 35.85 -15.45
N LEU A 528 20.93 35.39 -15.31
CA LEU A 528 20.53 34.03 -15.67
C LEU A 528 20.82 33.73 -17.16
N ALA A 529 20.58 34.69 -18.06
CA ALA A 529 20.95 34.53 -19.46
C ALA A 529 22.48 34.35 -19.64
N SER A 530 23.28 35.03 -18.82
CA SER A 530 24.74 34.91 -18.81
C SER A 530 25.17 33.53 -18.29
N ILE A 531 24.56 33.07 -17.18
CA ILE A 531 24.78 31.72 -16.62
C ILE A 531 24.47 30.65 -17.67
N ILE A 532 23.33 30.76 -18.36
CA ILE A 532 22.95 29.79 -19.39
C ILE A 532 23.94 29.83 -20.57
N ALA A 533 24.48 31.00 -20.92
CA ALA A 533 25.41 31.16 -22.03
C ALA A 533 26.87 30.84 -21.70
N GLU A 534 27.21 30.46 -20.46
CA GLU A 534 28.56 30.03 -20.10
C GLU A 534 28.99 28.81 -20.93
N ARG A 535 30.30 28.69 -21.21
CA ARG A 535 30.85 27.64 -22.09
C ARG A 535 30.56 26.23 -21.61
N ASP A 536 30.53 26.05 -20.29
CA ASP A 536 30.33 24.76 -19.63
C ASP A 536 28.93 24.65 -19.01
N SER A 537 27.98 25.46 -19.48
CA SER A 537 26.60 25.50 -18.99
C SER A 537 25.81 24.27 -19.45
N ASP A 538 25.42 23.43 -18.50
CA ASP A 538 24.55 22.28 -18.73
C ASP A 538 23.10 22.67 -19.07
N LEU A 539 22.70 23.90 -18.76
CA LEU A 539 21.39 24.44 -19.13
C LEU A 539 21.28 24.67 -20.64
N SER A 540 22.35 25.19 -21.27
CA SER A 540 22.35 25.44 -22.72
C SER A 540 22.13 24.16 -23.53
N VAL A 541 22.74 23.06 -23.06
CA VAL A 541 22.61 21.72 -23.63
C VAL A 541 21.18 21.24 -23.46
N ALA A 542 20.61 21.34 -22.25
CA ALA A 542 19.23 20.91 -21.99
C ALA A 542 18.19 21.64 -22.87
N PHE A 543 18.33 22.96 -23.06
CA PHE A 543 17.46 23.73 -23.95
C PHE A 543 17.63 23.38 -25.43
N SER A 544 18.85 23.03 -25.84
CA SER A 544 19.15 22.62 -27.21
C SER A 544 18.56 21.24 -27.51
N GLU A 545 18.73 20.28 -26.60
CA GLU A 545 18.16 18.92 -26.70
C GLU A 545 16.64 18.92 -26.63
N ALA A 546 16.03 19.83 -25.88
CA ALA A 546 14.58 20.01 -25.85
C ALA A 546 14.03 20.78 -27.06
N GLY A 547 14.89 21.40 -27.89
CA GLY A 547 14.46 22.21 -29.03
C GLY A 547 13.81 23.55 -28.65
N ARG A 548 14.04 24.05 -27.43
CA ARG A 548 13.34 25.22 -26.84
C ARG A 548 14.18 26.49 -26.77
N MET A 549 15.34 26.50 -27.42
CA MET A 549 16.24 27.66 -27.45
C MET A 549 15.56 28.94 -27.99
N LYS A 550 14.65 28.81 -28.95
CA LYS A 550 13.88 29.95 -29.48
C LYS A 550 13.04 30.62 -28.40
N GLU A 551 12.32 29.83 -27.60
CA GLU A 551 11.47 30.34 -26.52
C GLU A 551 12.31 31.06 -25.46
N LEU A 552 13.48 30.49 -25.13
CA LEU A 552 14.42 31.07 -24.18
C LEU A 552 14.90 32.46 -24.62
N VAL A 553 15.30 32.60 -25.88
CA VAL A 553 15.74 33.89 -26.43
C VAL A 553 14.60 34.91 -26.45
N GLU A 554 13.38 34.50 -26.79
CA GLU A 554 12.21 35.37 -26.79
C GLU A 554 11.89 35.93 -25.39
N VAL A 555 11.93 35.09 -24.34
CA VAL A 555 11.63 35.54 -22.97
C VAL A 555 12.70 36.48 -22.41
N PHE A 556 13.98 36.25 -22.74
CA PHE A 556 15.05 37.18 -22.38
C PHE A 556 14.98 38.49 -23.17
N ALA A 557 14.68 38.44 -24.47
CA ALA A 557 14.47 39.64 -25.28
C ALA A 557 13.31 40.50 -24.74
N ALA A 558 12.21 39.87 -24.32
CA ALA A 558 11.10 40.57 -23.68
C ALA A 558 11.50 41.21 -22.35
N SER A 559 12.29 40.51 -21.52
CA SER A 559 12.80 41.03 -20.25
C SER A 559 13.76 42.21 -20.45
N SER A 560 14.66 42.13 -21.43
CA SER A 560 15.54 43.24 -21.83
C SER A 560 14.74 44.44 -22.34
N LYS A 561 13.74 44.22 -23.19
CA LYS A 561 12.84 45.28 -23.67
C LYS A 561 12.04 45.92 -22.54
N ALA A 562 11.54 45.15 -21.58
CA ALA A 562 10.86 45.68 -20.39
C ALA A 562 11.82 46.54 -19.55
N LEU A 563 13.07 46.11 -19.40
CA LEU A 563 14.10 46.83 -18.67
C LEU A 563 14.45 48.17 -19.36
N ALA A 564 14.47 48.21 -20.69
CA ALA A 564 14.69 49.42 -21.49
C ALA A 564 13.50 50.39 -21.48
N ILE A 565 12.26 49.90 -21.48
CA ILE A 565 11.04 50.74 -21.44
C ILE A 565 10.76 51.30 -20.05
N SER A 566 11.19 50.58 -18.99
CA SER A 566 11.03 51.01 -17.60
C SER A 566 12.00 52.15 -17.25
N THR A 567 11.78 53.33 -17.83
CA THR A 567 12.63 54.53 -17.66
C THR A 567 12.22 55.40 -16.47
N GLY A 568 11.11 55.08 -15.78
CA GLY A 568 10.64 55.81 -14.60
C GLY A 568 10.88 55.05 -13.31
N GLU A 569 11.63 55.64 -12.37
CA GLU A 569 11.70 55.15 -10.98
C GLU A 569 10.32 55.26 -10.31
N LYS A 570 9.54 54.18 -10.35
CA LYS A 570 8.41 54.04 -9.45
C LYS A 570 8.88 53.33 -8.18
N ARG A 571 8.91 54.12 -7.10
CA ARG A 571 9.18 53.79 -5.69
C ARG A 571 10.67 53.73 -5.32
N THR A 572 10.98 54.57 -4.33
CA THR A 572 12.28 54.86 -3.72
C THR A 572 12.99 53.62 -3.21
N ALA A 573 14.07 53.22 -3.89
CA ALA A 573 14.98 52.16 -3.45
C ALA A 573 16.18 52.79 -2.72
N SER A 574 16.10 52.93 -1.38
CA SER A 574 17.26 53.36 -0.57
C SER A 574 18.17 52.21 -0.12
N THR A 575 17.93 50.97 -0.56
CA THR A 575 18.73 49.77 -0.15
C THR A 575 19.48 49.06 -1.28
N GLY A 576 19.20 49.34 -2.56
CA GLY A 576 19.77 48.59 -3.69
C GLY A 576 21.24 48.90 -4.05
N SER A 577 21.80 50.02 -3.57
CA SER A 577 23.11 50.53 -4.02
C SER A 577 24.31 49.61 -3.72
N LYS A 578 24.25 48.78 -2.67
CA LYS A 578 25.37 47.90 -2.28
C LYS A 578 25.40 46.62 -3.12
N LYS A 579 24.25 45.93 -3.26
CA LYS A 579 24.10 44.72 -4.09
C LYS A 579 24.37 45.00 -5.57
N LEU A 580 23.90 46.15 -6.08
CA LEU A 580 24.20 46.59 -7.46
C LEU A 580 25.71 46.75 -7.72
N ARG A 581 26.47 47.27 -6.75
CA ARG A 581 27.94 47.40 -6.86
C ARG A 581 28.67 46.07 -6.73
N GLU A 582 28.23 45.18 -5.84
CA GLU A 582 28.84 43.85 -5.64
C GLU A 582 28.63 42.94 -6.86
N MET A 583 27.46 43.00 -7.51
CA MET A 583 27.14 42.21 -8.71
C MET A 583 27.58 42.89 -10.02
N GLY A 584 28.19 44.08 -9.96
CA GLY A 584 28.63 44.84 -11.14
C GLY A 584 27.49 45.34 -12.04
N TRP A 585 26.25 45.32 -11.57
CA TRP A 585 25.09 45.72 -12.35
C TRP A 585 25.03 47.24 -12.53
N SER A 586 24.69 47.68 -13.74
CA SER A 586 24.40 49.09 -14.02
C SER A 586 23.02 49.23 -14.65
N ARG A 587 22.19 50.09 -14.05
CA ARG A 587 20.87 50.46 -14.60
C ARG A 587 20.99 51.43 -15.78
N ASP A 588 22.12 52.15 -15.88
CA ASP A 588 22.34 53.21 -16.88
C ASP A 588 22.63 52.65 -18.27
N LEU A 589 23.15 51.41 -18.36
CA LEU A 589 23.42 50.74 -19.65
C LEU A 589 22.13 50.59 -20.48
N TRP A 590 20.98 50.56 -19.81
CA TRP A 590 19.69 50.25 -20.41
C TRP A 590 18.71 51.44 -20.39
N SER A 591 19.12 52.61 -19.90
CA SER A 591 18.31 53.82 -19.96
C SER A 591 18.37 54.39 -21.38
N VAL A 592 17.41 54.03 -22.22
CA VAL A 592 17.25 54.68 -23.53
C VAL A 592 16.58 56.03 -23.28
N LYS A 593 17.33 57.13 -23.38
CA LYS A 593 16.75 58.48 -23.39
C LYS A 593 15.96 58.66 -24.68
N PRO A 594 14.76 59.24 -24.63
CA PRO A 594 13.88 59.42 -25.80
C PRO A 594 14.52 60.30 -26.87
#